data_AF-A0A849WF16-F1
#
_entry.id   AF-A0A849WF16-F1
#
_cell.length_a   1.000
_cell.length_b   1.000
_cell.length_c   1.000
_cell.angle_alpha   90.00
_cell.angle_beta   90.00
_cell.angle_gamma   90.00
#
_symmetry.space_group_name_H-M   'P 1'
#
loop_
_entity.id
_entity.type
_entity.pdbx_description
1 polymer ?
#
loop_
_entity_poly.entity_id
_entity_poly.type
_entity_poly.pdbx_seq_one_letter_code
_entity_poly.pdbx_strand_id
1 'polypeptide(L)'
;MKQICFLFQHWFGWICLVFLIRLCVYCTTTDIKKPQEIAMERILSGALESKDKEFYSLAFQSLYELAKKSPKDRLFLESLLEQKLSHSKSINPEAKAFFIHFQEDPYLVFKKASEQLSSFGLQDFLILSFSLSLAFSLLIVFAIPCFFLFFWGAKSLHKVFGKHGIKIFLLIDFLFFTWIVYFCFFQKSLLLCQSGMIVCLFIVLLCMSKSGTLSLFWEGNPKSLQKALIVFYCLIACSFLPYMVSAKEKKEIEEKALLSAIEKSIEQSRKDLLPLIEGILSKSHALPVSVKISLLKAIGELGTEKNLNTLFLFLHNHDVNIQKAALESINKIAKK
;
A
#
# COMPACT_ATOMS: atom_id res chain seq x y z
N MET A 1 1.56 -45.50 -2.25
CA MET A 1 2.35 -44.56 -1.41
C MET A 1 3.64 -44.07 -2.07
N LYS A 2 4.52 -44.93 -2.62
CA LYS A 2 5.80 -44.49 -3.23
C LYS A 2 5.70 -43.55 -4.46
N GLN A 3 4.63 -43.62 -5.25
CA GLN A 3 4.45 -42.74 -6.42
C GLN A 3 3.94 -41.32 -6.08
N ILE A 4 3.31 -41.10 -4.93
CA ILE A 4 2.76 -39.78 -4.54
C ILE A 4 3.85 -38.90 -3.90
N CYS A 5 4.82 -39.49 -3.19
CA CYS A 5 6.00 -38.76 -2.71
C CYS A 5 6.86 -38.22 -3.87
N PHE A 6 6.85 -38.89 -5.03
CA PHE A 6 7.60 -38.44 -6.21
C PHE A 6 7.00 -37.18 -6.85
N LEU A 7 5.66 -37.04 -6.82
CA LEU A 7 4.94 -35.85 -7.32
C LEU A 7 5.16 -34.61 -6.44
N PHE A 8 5.25 -34.78 -5.11
CA PHE A 8 5.55 -33.68 -4.19
C PHE A 8 6.97 -33.13 -4.34
N GLN A 9 7.94 -33.97 -4.73
CA GLN A 9 9.33 -33.59 -4.92
C GLN A 9 9.53 -32.68 -6.15
N HIS A 10 8.68 -32.82 -7.17
CA HIS A 10 8.77 -32.00 -8.39
C HIS A 10 8.03 -30.67 -8.28
N TRP A 11 6.87 -30.60 -7.61
CA TRP A 11 6.09 -29.36 -7.53
C TRP A 11 6.80 -28.27 -6.71
N PHE A 12 7.44 -28.64 -5.61
CA PHE A 12 8.20 -27.67 -4.80
C PHE A 12 9.41 -27.11 -5.57
N GLY A 13 10.10 -27.96 -6.35
CA GLY A 13 11.21 -27.54 -7.21
C GLY A 13 10.78 -26.53 -8.29
N TRP A 14 9.61 -26.73 -8.90
CA TRP A 14 9.05 -25.78 -9.87
C TRP A 14 8.69 -24.43 -9.24
N ILE A 15 8.13 -24.43 -8.02
CA ILE A 15 7.84 -23.19 -7.28
C ILE A 15 9.14 -22.44 -6.95
N CYS A 16 10.18 -23.14 -6.48
CA CYS A 16 11.49 -22.53 -6.23
C CYS A 16 12.14 -21.98 -7.51
N LEU A 17 12.02 -22.68 -8.63
CA LEU A 17 12.57 -22.24 -9.92
C LEU A 17 11.87 -20.97 -10.44
N VAL A 18 10.54 -20.93 -10.39
CA VAL A 18 9.76 -19.73 -10.78
C VAL A 18 10.10 -18.55 -9.87
N PHE A 19 10.31 -18.80 -8.58
CA PHE A 19 10.72 -17.76 -7.63
C PHE A 19 12.14 -17.24 -7.95
N LEU A 20 13.09 -18.12 -8.25
CA LEU A 20 14.46 -17.76 -8.65
C LEU A 20 14.50 -16.97 -9.97
N ILE A 21 13.72 -17.37 -10.97
CA ILE A 21 13.65 -16.63 -12.25
C ILE A 21 13.06 -15.24 -12.02
N ARG A 22 12.00 -15.11 -11.22
CA ARG A 22 11.42 -13.80 -10.87
C ARG A 22 12.40 -12.94 -10.08
N LEU A 23 13.18 -13.53 -9.17
CA LEU A 23 14.21 -12.82 -8.41
C LEU A 23 15.35 -12.35 -9.33
N CYS A 24 15.82 -13.19 -10.25
CA CYS A 24 16.84 -12.83 -11.24
C CYS A 24 16.35 -11.73 -12.18
N VAL A 25 15.12 -11.81 -12.70
CA VAL A 25 14.53 -10.74 -13.52
C VAL A 25 14.44 -9.45 -12.71
N TYR A 26 13.91 -9.50 -11.49
CA TYR A 26 13.82 -8.34 -10.60
C TYR A 26 15.19 -7.70 -10.28
N CYS A 27 16.24 -8.51 -10.08
CA CYS A 27 17.58 -8.02 -9.80
C CYS A 27 18.34 -7.52 -11.04
N THR A 28 17.96 -7.98 -12.24
CA THR A 28 18.63 -7.61 -13.50
C THR A 28 17.90 -6.53 -14.28
N THR A 29 16.62 -6.28 -13.99
CA THR A 29 15.91 -5.07 -14.43
C THR A 29 16.33 -3.88 -13.56
N THR A 30 17.62 -3.54 -13.56
CA THR A 30 17.99 -2.18 -13.22
C THR A 30 17.50 -1.32 -14.38
N ASP A 31 16.57 -0.40 -14.09
CA ASP A 31 16.03 0.49 -15.11
C ASP A 31 17.19 1.18 -15.84
N ILE A 32 17.27 0.96 -17.15
CA ILE A 32 18.28 1.60 -17.99
C ILE A 32 17.99 3.10 -17.94
N LYS A 33 18.84 3.84 -17.21
CA LYS A 33 18.70 5.28 -17.04
C LYS A 33 18.70 5.97 -18.40
N LYS A 34 17.77 6.90 -18.59
CA LYS A 34 17.73 7.70 -19.81
C LYS A 34 18.91 8.67 -19.85
N PRO A 35 19.36 9.11 -21.03
CA PRO A 35 20.42 10.12 -21.15
C PRO A 35 20.13 11.40 -20.33
N GLN A 36 18.87 11.81 -20.25
CA GLN A 36 18.43 12.96 -19.46
C GLN A 36 18.61 12.74 -17.94
N GLU A 37 18.28 11.55 -17.44
CA GLU A 37 18.45 11.20 -16.03
C GLU A 37 19.94 11.18 -15.63
N ILE A 38 20.79 10.65 -16.52
CA ILE A 38 22.26 10.67 -16.35
C ILE A 38 22.77 12.12 -16.32
N ALA A 39 22.25 13.00 -17.20
CA ALA A 39 22.64 14.40 -17.22
C ALA A 39 22.23 15.12 -15.93
N MET A 40 20.98 14.94 -15.45
CA MET A 40 20.51 15.52 -14.19
C MET A 40 21.35 15.03 -13.00
N GLU A 41 21.71 13.75 -12.97
CA GLU A 41 22.57 13.19 -11.93
C GLU A 41 23.96 13.82 -11.92
N ARG A 42 24.58 13.98 -13.09
CA ARG A 42 25.89 14.63 -13.21
C ARG A 42 25.86 16.11 -12.82
N ILE A 43 24.85 16.85 -13.27
CA ILE A 43 24.69 18.27 -12.93
C ILE A 43 24.50 18.43 -11.42
N LEU A 44 23.65 17.60 -10.79
CA LEU A 44 23.42 17.66 -9.35
C LEU A 44 24.69 17.32 -8.57
N SER A 45 25.39 16.24 -8.94
CA SER A 45 26.66 15.88 -8.29
C SER A 45 27.69 17.01 -8.40
N GLY A 46 27.85 17.60 -9.60
CA GLY A 46 28.73 18.75 -9.79
C GLY A 46 28.32 19.97 -8.96
N ALA A 47 27.02 20.26 -8.86
CA ALA A 47 26.50 21.37 -8.06
C ALA A 47 26.76 21.18 -6.55
N LEU A 48 26.67 19.94 -6.06
CA LEU A 48 26.90 19.62 -4.64
C LEU A 48 28.38 19.64 -4.26
N GLU A 49 29.28 19.36 -5.20
CA GLU A 49 30.74 19.33 -4.98
C GLU A 49 31.41 20.70 -5.22
N SER A 50 30.78 21.57 -6.00
CA SER A 50 31.35 22.88 -6.34
C SER A 50 31.31 23.85 -5.17
N LYS A 51 32.40 24.61 -5.00
CA LYS A 51 32.48 25.76 -4.08
C LYS A 51 32.07 27.08 -4.74
N ASP A 52 31.91 27.07 -6.06
CA ASP A 52 31.57 28.27 -6.82
C ASP A 52 30.05 28.50 -6.77
N LYS A 53 29.69 29.67 -6.22
CA LYS A 53 28.30 30.12 -6.04
C LYS A 53 27.56 30.30 -7.35
N GLU A 54 28.23 30.84 -8.36
CA GLU A 54 27.61 31.07 -9.65
C GLU A 54 27.31 29.74 -10.33
N PHE A 55 28.28 28.81 -10.27
CA PHE A 55 28.15 27.48 -10.84
C PHE A 55 26.96 26.71 -10.26
N TYR A 56 26.86 26.55 -8.92
CA TYR A 56 25.76 25.77 -8.36
C TYR A 56 24.40 26.46 -8.56
N SER A 57 24.35 27.81 -8.58
CA SER A 57 23.12 28.56 -8.88
C SER A 57 22.60 28.24 -10.28
N LEU A 58 23.48 28.31 -11.29
CA LEU A 58 23.16 27.95 -12.67
C LEU A 58 22.80 26.47 -12.82
N ALA A 59 23.50 25.58 -12.11
CA ALA A 59 23.22 24.15 -12.13
C ALA A 59 21.82 23.84 -11.56
N PHE A 60 21.47 24.44 -10.41
CA PHE A 60 20.14 24.28 -9.80
C PHE A 60 19.03 24.87 -10.67
N GLN A 61 19.24 26.05 -11.27
CA GLN A 61 18.30 26.62 -12.23
C GLN A 61 18.11 25.70 -13.44
N SER A 62 19.20 25.14 -13.97
CA SER A 62 19.15 24.21 -15.11
C SER A 62 18.41 22.92 -14.75
N LEU A 63 18.63 22.37 -13.56
CA LEU A 63 17.91 21.21 -13.05
C LEU A 63 16.42 21.50 -12.88
N TYR A 64 16.07 22.68 -12.36
CA TYR A 64 14.69 23.11 -12.21
C TYR A 64 13.97 23.21 -13.56
N GLU A 65 14.60 23.84 -14.56
CA GLU A 65 14.04 23.95 -15.91
C GLU A 65 13.94 22.59 -16.62
N LEU A 66 14.90 21.69 -16.43
CA LEU A 66 14.80 20.32 -16.92
C LEU A 66 13.62 19.58 -16.29
N ALA A 67 13.51 19.64 -14.95
CA ALA A 67 12.40 19.04 -14.23
C ALA A 67 11.06 19.64 -14.67
N LYS A 68 10.99 20.93 -14.96
CA LYS A 68 9.76 21.60 -15.40
C LYS A 68 9.19 21.02 -16.71
N LYS A 69 10.02 20.45 -17.59
CA LYS A 69 9.59 19.92 -18.89
C LYS A 69 8.70 18.67 -18.79
N SER A 70 8.84 17.86 -17.74
CA SER A 70 8.11 16.59 -17.64
C SER A 70 7.82 16.17 -16.19
N PRO A 71 6.59 15.71 -15.90
CA PRO A 71 6.24 14.99 -14.68
C PRO A 71 7.24 13.93 -14.20
N LYS A 72 7.82 13.18 -15.15
CA LYS A 72 8.76 12.09 -14.84
C LYS A 72 10.10 12.64 -14.36
N ASP A 73 10.56 13.72 -14.98
CA ASP A 73 11.85 14.35 -14.66
C ASP A 73 11.79 15.03 -13.28
N ARG A 74 10.63 15.61 -12.90
CA ARG A 74 10.40 16.14 -11.54
C ARG A 74 10.54 15.06 -10.48
N LEU A 75 9.87 13.91 -10.68
CA LEU A 75 9.95 12.79 -9.75
C LEU A 75 11.36 12.21 -9.65
N PHE A 76 12.02 12.05 -10.79
CA PHE A 76 13.39 11.55 -10.81
C PHE A 76 14.30 12.47 -10.00
N LEU A 77 14.24 13.78 -10.26
CA LEU A 77 15.03 14.78 -9.53
C LEU A 77 14.72 14.78 -8.03
N GLU A 78 13.44 14.68 -7.65
CA GLU A 78 13.04 14.56 -6.24
C GLU A 78 13.68 13.33 -5.56
N SER A 79 13.56 12.15 -6.18
CA SER A 79 14.13 10.91 -5.64
C SER A 79 15.65 10.97 -5.53
N LEU A 80 16.29 11.60 -6.53
CA LEU A 80 17.74 11.77 -6.57
C LEU A 80 18.21 12.73 -5.47
N LEU A 81 17.49 13.83 -5.25
CA LEU A 81 17.77 14.77 -4.17
C LEU A 81 17.61 14.09 -2.81
N GLU A 82 16.51 13.35 -2.56
CA GLU A 82 16.30 12.60 -1.32
C GLU A 82 17.42 11.57 -1.07
N GLN A 83 17.85 10.85 -2.11
CA GLN A 83 18.95 9.90 -2.03
C GLN A 83 20.27 10.59 -1.68
N LYS A 84 20.63 11.70 -2.34
CA LYS A 84 21.90 12.39 -2.10
C LYS A 84 21.93 13.08 -0.74
N LEU A 85 20.80 13.66 -0.30
CA LEU A 85 20.69 14.34 0.99
C LEU A 85 20.77 13.37 2.17
N SER A 86 20.17 12.17 2.05
CA SER A 86 20.24 11.16 3.11
C SER A 86 21.66 10.62 3.35
N HIS A 87 22.54 10.67 2.34
CA HIS A 87 23.91 10.17 2.42
C HIS A 87 24.94 11.25 2.79
N SER A 88 24.61 12.53 2.67
CA SER A 88 25.55 13.62 2.91
C SER A 88 25.50 14.10 4.37
N LYS A 89 26.62 13.97 5.09
CA LYS A 89 26.76 14.47 6.48
C LYS A 89 26.85 16.00 6.58
N SER A 90 27.19 16.68 5.49
CA SER A 90 27.33 18.15 5.44
C SER A 90 26.81 18.67 4.11
N ILE A 91 25.53 18.98 4.07
CA ILE A 91 24.89 19.56 2.88
C ILE A 91 25.12 21.07 2.87
N ASN A 92 25.55 21.59 1.74
CA ASN A 92 25.68 23.03 1.51
C ASN A 92 24.34 23.74 1.79
N PRO A 93 24.27 24.81 2.62
CA PRO A 93 23.01 25.50 2.93
C PRO A 93 22.20 25.91 1.70
N GLU A 94 22.84 26.32 0.60
CA GLU A 94 22.15 26.66 -0.65
C GLU A 94 21.51 25.44 -1.32
N ALA A 95 22.17 24.27 -1.27
CA ALA A 95 21.57 23.03 -1.78
C ALA A 95 20.35 22.62 -0.94
N LYS A 96 20.41 22.83 0.37
CA LYS A 96 19.26 22.63 1.27
C LYS A 96 18.13 23.62 0.96
N ALA A 97 18.45 24.89 0.72
CA ALA A 97 17.47 25.91 0.35
C ALA A 97 16.82 25.58 -1.02
N PHE A 98 17.61 25.17 -2.01
CA PHE A 98 17.11 24.69 -3.29
C PHE A 98 16.18 23.50 -3.12
N PHE A 99 16.55 22.51 -2.29
CA PHE A 99 15.71 21.35 -2.03
C PHE A 99 14.38 21.73 -1.38
N ILE A 100 14.40 22.60 -0.37
CA ILE A 100 13.18 23.10 0.27
C ILE A 100 12.30 23.80 -0.77
N HIS A 101 12.89 24.71 -1.57
CA HIS A 101 12.18 25.41 -2.63
C HIS A 101 11.59 24.46 -3.69
N PHE A 102 12.34 23.43 -4.06
CA PHE A 102 11.89 22.41 -5.01
C PHE A 102 10.75 21.57 -4.44
N GLN A 103 10.82 21.16 -3.17
CA GLN A 103 9.75 20.41 -2.50
C GLN A 103 8.46 21.23 -2.34
N GLU A 104 8.58 22.56 -2.26
CA GLU A 104 7.46 23.50 -2.27
C GLU A 104 6.90 23.77 -3.67
N ASP A 105 7.42 23.14 -4.73
CA ASP A 105 6.86 23.28 -6.07
C ASP A 105 5.41 22.79 -6.08
N PRO A 106 4.45 23.61 -6.57
CA PRO A 106 3.03 23.27 -6.52
C PRO A 106 2.71 21.91 -7.14
N TYR A 107 3.45 21.50 -8.18
CA TYR A 107 3.24 20.20 -8.80
C TYR A 107 3.55 19.04 -7.85
N LEU A 108 4.68 19.09 -7.14
CA LEU A 108 5.08 18.03 -6.23
C LEU A 108 4.13 17.97 -5.03
N VAL A 109 3.72 19.12 -4.51
CA VAL A 109 2.74 19.20 -3.42
C VAL A 109 1.41 18.60 -3.84
N PHE A 110 0.85 19.00 -4.99
CA PHE A 110 -0.39 18.43 -5.50
C PHE A 110 -0.27 16.95 -5.83
N LYS A 111 0.85 16.51 -6.36
CA LYS A 111 1.08 15.10 -6.66
C LYS A 111 1.10 14.26 -5.39
N LYS A 112 1.89 14.65 -4.39
CA LYS A 112 1.91 14.00 -3.07
C LYS A 112 0.51 13.98 -2.46
N ALA A 113 -0.22 15.10 -2.55
CA ALA A 113 -1.58 15.16 -2.05
C ALA A 113 -2.52 14.19 -2.78
N SER A 114 -2.46 14.15 -4.12
CA SER A 114 -3.26 13.25 -4.95
C SER A 114 -2.93 11.77 -4.72
N GLU A 115 -1.67 11.43 -4.51
CA GLU A 115 -1.19 10.07 -4.20
C GLU A 115 -1.69 9.62 -2.82
N GLN A 116 -1.59 10.48 -1.81
CA GLN A 116 -2.11 10.20 -0.48
C GLN A 116 -3.64 10.07 -0.46
N LEU A 117 -4.36 10.88 -1.23
CA LEU A 117 -5.82 10.82 -1.34
C LEU A 117 -6.31 9.67 -2.24
N SER A 118 -5.54 9.26 -3.27
CA SER A 118 -5.91 8.15 -4.17
C SER A 118 -5.70 6.78 -3.56
N SER A 119 -4.95 6.70 -2.45
CA SER A 119 -5.02 5.51 -1.63
C SER A 119 -6.42 5.45 -1.01
N PHE A 120 -7.39 4.89 -1.74
CA PHE A 120 -8.38 4.01 -1.12
C PHE A 120 -7.51 3.04 -0.34
N GLY A 121 -7.43 3.30 0.98
CA GLY A 121 -6.17 3.21 1.68
C GLY A 121 -5.60 1.85 1.43
N LEU A 122 -4.35 1.75 1.00
CA LEU A 122 -3.69 0.45 1.10
C LEU A 122 -3.81 -0.03 2.56
N GLN A 123 -3.85 0.92 3.49
CA GLN A 123 -4.32 0.75 4.87
C GLN A 123 -5.79 0.31 5.02
N ASP A 124 -6.77 0.88 4.33
CA ASP A 124 -8.18 0.45 4.36
C ASP A 124 -8.38 -0.94 3.74
N PHE A 125 -7.68 -1.26 2.65
CA PHE A 125 -7.62 -2.60 2.05
C PHE A 125 -6.88 -3.57 2.97
N LEU A 126 -5.80 -3.15 3.64
CA LEU A 126 -5.12 -3.96 4.65
C LEU A 126 -6.01 -4.19 5.86
N ILE A 127 -6.75 -3.18 6.33
CA ILE A 127 -7.73 -3.29 7.41
C ILE A 127 -8.85 -4.23 6.97
N LEU A 128 -9.40 -4.07 5.77
CA LEU A 128 -10.45 -4.94 5.24
C LEU A 128 -9.96 -6.38 5.07
N SER A 129 -8.78 -6.57 4.47
CA SER A 129 -8.14 -7.87 4.29
C SER A 129 -7.80 -8.52 5.63
N PHE A 130 -7.37 -7.72 6.61
CA PHE A 130 -7.12 -8.16 7.97
C PHE A 130 -8.42 -8.56 8.66
N SER A 131 -9.45 -7.73 8.61
CA SER A 131 -10.78 -8.01 9.18
C SER A 131 -11.40 -9.25 8.53
N LEU A 132 -11.26 -9.42 7.22
CA LEU A 132 -11.73 -10.59 6.50
C LEU A 132 -10.95 -11.84 6.92
N SER A 133 -9.61 -11.77 6.99
CA SER A 133 -8.75 -12.87 7.44
C SER A 133 -9.02 -13.25 8.90
N LEU A 134 -9.24 -12.26 9.77
CA LEU A 134 -9.64 -12.45 11.16
C LEU A 134 -11.01 -13.13 11.25
N ALA A 135 -12.00 -12.65 10.49
CA ALA A 135 -13.33 -13.23 10.46
C ALA A 135 -13.30 -14.69 9.95
N PHE A 136 -12.53 -14.97 8.90
CA PHE A 136 -12.32 -16.35 8.43
C PHE A 136 -11.60 -17.19 9.47
N SER A 137 -10.56 -16.69 10.12
CA SER A 137 -9.82 -17.42 11.15
C SER A 137 -10.72 -17.77 12.34
N LEU A 138 -11.55 -16.82 12.81
CA LEU A 138 -12.55 -17.07 13.84
C LEU A 138 -13.59 -18.08 13.37
N LEU A 139 -14.11 -17.93 12.15
CA LEU A 139 -15.05 -18.88 11.57
C LEU A 139 -14.44 -20.28 11.51
N ILE A 140 -13.17 -20.43 11.17
CA ILE A 140 -12.48 -21.73 11.13
C ILE A 140 -12.37 -22.32 12.54
N VAL A 141 -11.90 -21.53 13.52
CA VAL A 141 -11.74 -21.97 14.92
C VAL A 141 -13.08 -22.39 15.52
N PHE A 142 -14.20 -21.72 15.18
CA PHE A 142 -15.51 -22.07 15.72
C PHE A 142 -16.28 -23.10 14.88
N ALA A 143 -16.16 -23.06 13.56
CA ALA A 143 -16.91 -23.93 12.66
C ALA A 143 -16.36 -25.36 12.70
N ILE A 144 -15.05 -25.56 12.85
CA ILE A 144 -14.46 -26.91 12.91
C ILE A 144 -15.00 -27.70 14.13
N PRO A 145 -14.91 -27.20 15.38
CA PRO A 145 -15.49 -27.88 16.54
C PRO A 145 -17.00 -28.11 16.40
N CYS A 146 -17.74 -27.09 15.95
CA CYS A 146 -19.18 -27.18 15.74
C CYS A 146 -19.53 -28.24 14.69
N PHE A 147 -18.77 -28.32 13.60
CA PHE A 147 -18.95 -29.32 12.55
C PHE A 147 -18.71 -30.73 13.08
N PHE A 148 -17.63 -30.97 13.84
CA PHE A 148 -17.37 -32.27 14.46
C PHE A 148 -18.42 -32.65 15.51
N LEU A 149 -18.87 -31.70 16.32
CA LEU A 149 -19.93 -31.92 17.30
C LEU A 149 -21.26 -32.28 16.62
N PHE A 150 -21.61 -31.56 15.54
CA PHE A 150 -22.90 -31.71 14.86
C PHE A 150 -22.98 -32.97 14.00
N PHE A 151 -21.99 -33.24 13.14
CA PHE A 151 -22.05 -34.35 12.18
C PHE A 151 -21.66 -35.70 12.78
N TRP A 152 -20.79 -35.70 13.79
CA TRP A 152 -20.18 -36.93 14.29
C TRP A 152 -20.58 -37.27 15.72
N GLY A 153 -21.13 -36.31 16.47
CA GLY A 153 -21.53 -36.48 17.85
C GLY A 153 -20.33 -36.62 18.80
N ALA A 154 -20.56 -36.32 20.09
CA ALA A 154 -19.51 -36.28 21.12
C ALA A 154 -18.71 -37.60 21.24
N LYS A 155 -19.34 -38.74 20.96
CA LYS A 155 -18.69 -40.07 21.00
C LYS A 155 -17.62 -40.25 19.92
N SER A 156 -17.80 -39.65 18.74
CA SER A 156 -16.83 -39.75 17.65
C SER A 156 -15.61 -38.88 17.89
N LEU A 157 -15.77 -37.71 18.51
CA LEU A 157 -14.65 -36.87 18.95
C LEU A 157 -13.73 -37.65 19.91
N HIS A 158 -14.32 -38.36 20.88
CA HIS A 158 -13.57 -39.22 21.79
C HIS A 158 -12.90 -40.41 21.08
N LYS A 159 -13.46 -40.90 19.96
CA LYS A 159 -12.88 -41.99 19.16
C LYS A 159 -11.73 -41.51 18.28
N VAL A 160 -11.84 -40.32 17.68
CA VAL A 160 -10.84 -39.71 16.80
C VAL A 160 -9.63 -39.20 17.58
N PHE A 161 -9.89 -38.55 18.71
CA PHE A 161 -8.87 -37.85 19.48
C PHE A 161 -8.45 -38.61 20.76
N GLY A 162 -9.17 -39.67 21.14
CA GLY A 162 -8.91 -40.40 22.37
C GLY A 162 -9.29 -39.61 23.63
N LYS A 163 -9.07 -40.21 24.81
CA LYS A 163 -9.41 -39.61 26.13
C LYS A 163 -8.71 -38.28 26.38
N HIS A 164 -7.54 -38.08 25.79
CA HIS A 164 -6.75 -36.85 25.94
C HIS A 164 -6.91 -35.88 24.79
N GLY A 165 -7.35 -36.31 23.61
CA GLY A 165 -7.28 -35.42 22.47
C GLY A 165 -8.37 -34.37 22.41
N ILE A 166 -9.48 -34.48 23.16
CA ILE A 166 -10.37 -33.32 23.38
C ILE A 166 -9.61 -32.20 24.11
N LYS A 167 -8.79 -32.54 25.11
CA LYS A 167 -7.96 -31.55 25.82
C LYS A 167 -6.89 -30.95 24.92
N ILE A 168 -6.27 -31.77 24.06
CA ILE A 168 -5.26 -31.31 23.10
C ILE A 168 -5.90 -30.42 22.04
N PHE A 169 -7.09 -30.77 21.55
CA PHE A 169 -7.84 -29.97 20.57
C PHE A 169 -8.23 -28.61 21.14
N LEU A 170 -8.82 -28.57 22.35
CA LEU A 170 -9.12 -27.31 23.04
C LEU A 170 -7.85 -26.48 23.33
N LEU A 171 -6.72 -27.13 23.62
CA LEU A 171 -5.44 -26.45 23.79
C LEU A 171 -4.95 -25.82 22.47
N ILE A 172 -5.11 -26.52 21.34
CA ILE A 172 -4.77 -26.00 20.00
C ILE A 172 -5.65 -24.80 19.65
N ASP A 173 -6.97 -24.90 19.85
CA ASP A 173 -7.89 -23.79 19.61
C ASP A 173 -7.58 -22.60 20.52
N PHE A 174 -7.27 -22.85 21.79
CA PHE A 174 -6.85 -21.82 22.73
C PHE A 174 -5.54 -21.15 22.31
N LEU A 175 -4.54 -21.92 21.87
CA LEU A 175 -3.29 -21.39 21.34
C LEU A 175 -3.53 -20.56 20.07
N PHE A 176 -4.39 -21.02 19.17
CA PHE A 176 -4.73 -20.32 17.94
C PHE A 176 -5.48 -19.01 18.23
N PHE A 177 -6.42 -19.03 19.17
CA PHE A 177 -7.13 -17.83 19.63
C PHE A 177 -6.19 -16.84 20.32
N THR A 178 -5.34 -17.32 21.23
CA THR A 178 -4.34 -16.49 21.92
C THR A 178 -3.38 -15.86 20.91
N TRP A 179 -3.04 -16.60 19.85
CA TRP A 179 -2.20 -16.11 18.76
C TRP A 179 -2.89 -15.07 17.90
N ILE A 180 -4.18 -15.26 17.57
CA ILE A 180 -5.01 -14.25 16.89
C ILE A 180 -5.04 -12.97 17.71
N VAL A 181 -5.31 -13.06 19.02
CA VAL A 181 -5.33 -11.91 19.93
C VAL A 181 -3.96 -11.24 19.98
N TYR A 182 -2.88 -12.01 20.11
CA TYR A 182 -1.52 -11.48 20.09
C TYR A 182 -1.21 -10.75 18.78
N PHE A 183 -1.62 -11.29 17.64
CA PHE A 183 -1.45 -10.68 16.32
C PHE A 183 -2.19 -9.34 16.19
N CYS A 184 -3.41 -9.25 16.76
CA CYS A 184 -4.17 -7.99 16.79
C CYS A 184 -3.43 -6.88 17.57
N PHE A 185 -2.73 -7.23 18.65
CA PHE A 185 -2.03 -6.25 19.49
C PHE A 185 -0.60 -5.93 19.02
N PHE A 186 0.08 -6.85 18.36
CA PHE A 186 1.50 -6.73 17.99
C PHE A 186 1.74 -6.72 16.47
N GLN A 187 1.02 -5.86 15.74
CA GLN A 187 1.14 -5.71 14.28
C GLN A 187 2.59 -5.53 13.77
N LYS A 188 3.47 -4.89 14.56
CA LYS A 188 4.88 -4.67 14.19
C LYS A 188 5.71 -5.95 14.10
N SER A 189 5.28 -7.03 14.75
CA SER A 189 5.98 -8.32 14.78
C SER A 189 5.34 -9.34 13.84
N LEU A 190 4.83 -8.87 12.69
CA LEU A 190 4.12 -9.68 11.70
C LEU A 190 4.86 -10.98 11.33
N LEU A 191 6.17 -10.88 11.15
CA LEU A 191 7.02 -12.00 10.73
C LEU A 191 7.19 -13.05 11.83
N LEU A 192 7.27 -12.61 13.10
CA LEU A 192 7.28 -13.50 14.27
C LEU A 192 5.92 -14.18 14.46
N CYS A 193 4.84 -13.46 14.16
CA CYS A 193 3.49 -13.98 14.26
C CYS A 193 3.21 -15.03 13.17
N GLN A 194 3.69 -14.82 11.95
CA GLN A 194 3.53 -15.79 10.87
C GLN A 194 4.36 -17.05 11.12
N SER A 195 5.59 -16.91 11.61
CA SER A 195 6.44 -18.06 11.92
C SER A 195 5.85 -18.92 13.05
N GLY A 196 5.37 -18.30 14.14
CA GLY A 196 4.74 -19.06 15.22
C GLY A 196 3.44 -19.77 14.80
N MET A 197 2.64 -19.17 13.91
CA MET A 197 1.44 -19.82 13.41
C MET A 197 1.74 -20.98 12.45
N ILE A 198 2.76 -20.87 11.61
CA ILE A 198 3.26 -21.99 10.78
C ILE A 198 3.74 -23.12 11.70
N VAL A 199 4.45 -22.81 12.78
CA VAL A 199 4.88 -23.79 13.78
C VAL A 199 3.68 -24.45 14.45
N CYS A 200 2.64 -23.68 14.85
CA CYS A 200 1.41 -24.23 15.40
C CYS A 200 0.71 -25.18 14.41
N LEU A 201 0.51 -24.77 13.15
CA LEU A 201 -0.10 -25.60 12.11
C LEU A 201 0.73 -26.88 11.86
N PHE A 202 2.05 -26.77 11.88
CA PHE A 202 2.96 -27.91 11.74
C PHE A 202 2.84 -28.88 12.92
N ILE A 203 2.75 -28.38 14.16
CA ILE A 203 2.52 -29.20 15.36
C ILE A 203 1.18 -29.92 15.26
N VAL A 204 0.11 -29.23 14.84
CA VAL A 204 -1.21 -29.84 14.63
C VAL A 204 -1.13 -30.97 13.59
N LEU A 205 -0.49 -30.72 12.46
CA LEU A 205 -0.28 -31.73 11.41
C LEU A 205 0.53 -32.93 11.90
N LEU A 206 1.57 -32.72 12.70
CA LEU A 206 2.36 -33.80 13.31
C LEU A 206 1.53 -34.60 14.31
N CYS A 207 0.72 -33.94 15.15
CA CYS A 207 -0.19 -34.60 16.08
C CYS A 207 -1.23 -35.45 15.35
N MET A 208 -1.79 -34.95 14.25
CA MET A 208 -2.75 -35.69 13.42
C MET A 208 -2.11 -36.86 12.66
N SER A 209 -0.87 -36.69 12.21
CA SER A 209 -0.09 -37.77 11.58
C SER A 209 0.15 -38.93 12.55
N LYS A 210 0.57 -38.64 13.78
CA LYS A 210 0.88 -39.66 14.79
C LYS A 210 -0.35 -40.40 15.31
N SER A 211 -1.54 -39.79 15.29
CA SER A 211 -2.78 -40.42 15.74
C SER A 211 -3.45 -41.30 14.69
N GLY A 212 -2.91 -41.38 13.46
CA GLY A 212 -3.56 -42.09 12.35
C GLY A 212 -4.83 -41.39 11.84
N THR A 213 -5.19 -40.23 12.38
CA THR A 213 -6.34 -39.46 11.90
C THR A 213 -6.10 -38.95 10.49
N LEU A 214 -4.85 -38.63 10.14
CA LEU A 214 -4.50 -38.23 8.77
C LEU A 214 -4.79 -39.33 7.74
N SER A 215 -4.65 -40.62 8.11
CA SER A 215 -5.02 -41.73 7.22
C SER A 215 -6.53 -41.90 7.11
N LEU A 216 -7.30 -41.67 8.19
CA LEU A 216 -8.77 -41.63 8.11
C LEU A 216 -9.28 -40.53 7.18
N PHE A 217 -8.59 -39.39 7.10
CA PHE A 217 -8.91 -38.33 6.13
C PHE A 217 -8.51 -38.67 4.69
N TRP A 218 -7.44 -39.44 4.51
CA TRP A 218 -6.90 -39.79 3.20
C TRP A 218 -7.56 -41.03 2.58
N GLU A 219 -7.98 -41.98 3.42
CA GLU A 219 -8.66 -43.21 3.04
C GLU A 219 -10.19 -43.10 3.13
N GLY A 220 -10.70 -42.03 3.77
CA GLY A 220 -12.12 -41.75 3.90
C GLY A 220 -12.79 -41.43 2.56
N ASN A 221 -13.63 -42.34 2.08
CA ASN A 221 -14.65 -42.03 1.07
C ASN A 221 -15.70 -41.11 1.76
N PRO A 222 -16.00 -39.90 1.26
CA PRO A 222 -15.95 -39.52 -0.15
C PRO A 222 -14.75 -38.64 -0.57
N LYS A 223 -14.27 -38.87 -1.81
CA LYS A 223 -13.25 -38.05 -2.52
C LYS A 223 -13.55 -36.54 -2.54
N SER A 224 -14.80 -36.13 -2.31
CA SER A 224 -15.21 -34.73 -2.18
C SER A 224 -14.64 -34.07 -0.92
N LEU A 225 -14.48 -34.80 0.19
CA LEU A 225 -13.97 -34.27 1.45
C LEU A 225 -12.47 -33.95 1.35
N GLN A 226 -11.70 -34.80 0.67
CA GLN A 226 -10.28 -34.59 0.42
C GLN A 226 -10.03 -33.34 -0.43
N LYS A 227 -10.83 -33.16 -1.49
CA LYS A 227 -10.77 -31.95 -2.33
C LYS A 227 -11.15 -30.69 -1.54
N ALA A 228 -12.19 -30.78 -0.70
CA ALA A 228 -12.60 -29.67 0.16
C ALA A 228 -11.49 -29.27 1.15
N LEU A 229 -10.81 -30.25 1.77
CA LEU A 229 -9.69 -30.00 2.69
C LEU A 229 -8.46 -29.40 2.00
N ILE A 230 -8.11 -29.86 0.81
CA ILE A 230 -7.00 -29.27 0.03
C ILE A 230 -7.35 -27.83 -0.34
N VAL A 231 -8.56 -27.58 -0.83
CA VAL A 231 -9.05 -26.21 -1.12
C VAL A 231 -9.02 -25.36 0.15
N PHE A 232 -9.39 -25.92 1.30
CA PHE A 232 -9.38 -25.23 2.58
C PHE A 232 -7.96 -24.87 3.04
N TYR A 233 -7.01 -25.80 2.96
CA TYR A 233 -5.59 -25.53 3.26
C TYR A 233 -4.96 -24.52 2.29
N CYS A 234 -5.33 -24.58 1.01
CA CYS A 234 -4.89 -23.58 0.02
C CYS A 234 -5.50 -22.21 0.32
N LEU A 235 -6.77 -22.11 0.71
CA LEU A 235 -7.42 -20.86 1.11
C LEU A 235 -6.75 -20.27 2.37
N ILE A 236 -6.46 -21.12 3.35
CA ILE A 236 -5.71 -20.77 4.56
C ILE A 236 -4.31 -20.23 4.18
N ALA A 237 -3.58 -20.92 3.32
CA ALA A 237 -2.26 -20.48 2.85
C ALA A 237 -2.33 -19.16 2.04
N CYS A 238 -3.38 -18.96 1.23
CA CYS A 238 -3.60 -17.72 0.49
C CYS A 238 -3.98 -16.54 1.40
N SER A 239 -4.70 -16.78 2.51
CA SER A 239 -4.98 -15.75 3.52
C SER A 239 -3.74 -15.32 4.33
N PHE A 240 -2.61 -16.00 4.16
CA PHE A 240 -1.38 -15.76 4.90
C PHE A 240 -0.27 -15.05 4.13
N LEU A 241 -0.45 -14.71 2.85
CA LEU A 241 0.47 -13.77 2.19
C LEU A 241 0.20 -12.38 2.75
N PRO A 242 1.04 -11.85 3.65
CA PRO A 242 0.88 -10.47 4.03
C PRO A 242 1.24 -9.66 2.79
N TYR A 243 0.33 -8.81 2.33
CA TYR A 243 0.75 -7.69 1.51
C TYR A 243 1.66 -6.82 2.38
N MET A 244 2.96 -7.12 2.34
CA MET A 244 4.04 -6.29 2.89
C MET A 244 4.09 -5.03 2.04
N VAL A 245 3.14 -4.13 2.24
CA VAL A 245 3.31 -2.76 1.82
C VAL A 245 4.05 -2.09 2.95
N SER A 246 5.30 -1.75 2.67
CA SER A 246 6.09 -0.84 3.49
C SER A 246 5.18 0.33 3.86
N ALA A 247 4.79 0.40 5.13
CA ALA A 247 4.02 1.50 5.66
C ALA A 247 4.95 2.72 5.61
N LYS A 248 5.03 3.36 4.44
CA LYS A 248 5.55 4.72 4.34
C LYS A 248 4.69 5.52 5.29
N GLU A 249 5.30 5.99 6.38
CA GLU A 249 4.63 6.87 7.34
C GLU A 249 3.84 7.91 6.56
N LYS A 250 2.52 7.90 6.76
CA LYS A 250 1.62 8.84 6.12
C LYS A 250 1.93 10.20 6.73
N LYS A 251 2.89 10.91 6.13
CA LYS A 251 3.12 12.32 6.42
C LYS A 251 1.85 13.03 6.04
N GLU A 252 1.05 13.39 7.03
CA GLU A 252 -0.14 14.20 6.86
C GLU A 252 0.21 15.39 5.97
N ILE A 253 -0.54 15.59 4.88
CA ILE A 253 -0.34 16.79 4.05
C ILE A 253 -0.59 17.96 4.97
N GLU A 254 0.46 18.73 5.24
CA GLU A 254 0.31 19.98 5.96
C GLU A 254 -0.64 20.87 5.15
N GLU A 255 -1.81 21.16 5.71
CA GLU A 255 -2.83 22.03 5.10
C GLU A 255 -2.21 23.32 4.56
N LYS A 256 -1.25 23.88 5.30
CA LYS A 256 -0.49 25.08 4.93
C LYS A 256 0.30 24.91 3.64
N ALA A 257 0.98 23.77 3.44
CA ALA A 257 1.74 23.50 2.23
C ALA A 257 0.81 23.41 1.01
N LEU A 258 -0.34 22.76 1.16
CA LEU A 258 -1.32 22.64 0.08
C LEU A 258 -1.95 23.99 -0.26
N LEU A 259 -2.31 24.81 0.73
CA LEU A 259 -2.81 26.17 0.51
C LEU A 259 -1.77 27.06 -0.19
N SER A 260 -0.51 27.01 0.25
CA SER A 260 0.59 27.76 -0.40
C SER A 260 0.81 27.31 -1.85
N ALA A 261 0.74 26.00 -2.12
CA ALA A 261 0.82 25.46 -3.48
C ALA A 261 -0.33 25.96 -4.37
N ILE A 262 -1.55 26.03 -3.83
CA ILE A 262 -2.71 26.58 -4.53
C ILE A 262 -2.49 28.05 -4.89
N GLU A 263 -2.08 28.87 -3.93
CA GLU A 263 -1.82 30.29 -4.13
C GLU A 263 -0.74 30.51 -5.20
N LYS A 264 0.43 29.86 -5.05
CA LYS A 264 1.52 29.91 -6.04
C LYS A 264 1.06 29.48 -7.44
N SER A 265 0.18 28.47 -7.53
CA SER A 265 -0.34 28.00 -8.83
C SER A 265 -1.22 29.03 -9.53
N ILE A 266 -2.00 29.80 -8.77
CA ILE A 266 -2.85 30.88 -9.27
C ILE A 266 -1.99 32.04 -9.73
N GLU A 267 -1.06 32.50 -8.88
CA GLU A 267 -0.13 33.61 -9.18
C GLU A 267 0.68 33.34 -10.45
N GLN A 268 1.18 32.12 -10.60
CA GLN A 268 1.97 31.70 -11.76
C GLN A 268 1.11 31.28 -12.97
N SER A 269 -0.23 31.35 -12.87
CA SER A 269 -1.16 30.95 -13.94
C SER A 269 -0.92 29.53 -14.48
N ARG A 270 -0.61 28.57 -13.58
CA ARG A 270 -0.18 27.19 -13.91
C ARG A 270 -1.35 26.29 -14.31
N LYS A 271 -1.88 26.50 -15.52
CA LYS A 271 -2.99 25.70 -16.08
C LYS A 271 -2.65 24.20 -16.23
N ASP A 272 -1.37 23.84 -16.32
CA ASP A 272 -0.89 22.45 -16.37
C ASP A 272 -1.25 21.64 -15.10
N LEU A 273 -1.56 22.32 -13.99
CA LEU A 273 -1.88 21.69 -12.71
C LEU A 273 -3.38 21.39 -12.54
N LEU A 274 -4.24 21.89 -13.42
CA LEU A 274 -5.70 21.67 -13.34
C LEU A 274 -6.09 20.20 -13.19
N PRO A 275 -5.55 19.24 -13.97
CA PRO A 275 -5.92 17.83 -13.80
C PRO A 275 -5.59 17.28 -12.41
N LEU A 276 -4.52 17.77 -11.78
CA LEU A 276 -4.16 17.38 -10.41
C LEU A 276 -5.10 18.01 -9.39
N ILE A 277 -5.43 19.29 -9.56
CA ILE A 277 -6.38 20.02 -8.70
C ILE A 277 -7.75 19.32 -8.73
N GLU A 278 -8.27 18.97 -9.91
CA GLU A 278 -9.52 18.21 -10.07
C GLU A 278 -9.41 16.80 -9.48
N GLY A 279 -8.27 16.14 -9.67
CA GLY A 279 -7.99 14.82 -9.10
C GLY A 279 -7.92 14.81 -7.57
N ILE A 280 -7.51 15.91 -6.94
CA ILE A 280 -7.54 16.10 -5.48
C ILE A 280 -8.96 16.41 -5.02
N LEU A 281 -9.65 17.31 -5.72
CA LEU A 281 -10.98 17.77 -5.36
C LEU A 281 -12.05 16.66 -5.50
N SER A 282 -11.94 15.79 -6.51
CA SER A 282 -12.81 14.61 -6.66
C SER A 282 -12.67 13.61 -5.50
N LYS A 283 -11.53 13.62 -4.80
CA LYS A 283 -11.26 12.80 -3.61
C LYS A 283 -11.51 13.55 -2.30
N SER A 284 -12.27 14.65 -2.34
CA SER A 284 -12.37 15.64 -1.27
C SER A 284 -13.00 15.19 0.04
N HIS A 285 -13.52 13.97 0.19
CA HIS A 285 -14.19 13.57 1.44
C HIS A 285 -13.29 13.72 2.68
N ALA A 286 -11.97 13.54 2.53
CA ALA A 286 -10.99 13.67 3.62
C ALA A 286 -10.35 15.06 3.75
N LEU A 287 -10.66 16.04 2.88
CA LEU A 287 -10.00 17.34 2.90
C LEU A 287 -10.68 18.35 3.84
N PRO A 288 -9.92 19.25 4.48
CA PRO A 288 -10.47 20.41 5.17
C PRO A 288 -11.31 21.30 4.25
N VAL A 289 -12.33 21.95 4.80
CA VAL A 289 -13.23 22.85 4.05
C VAL A 289 -12.46 24.02 3.42
N SER A 290 -11.49 24.60 4.17
CA SER A 290 -10.58 25.65 3.71
C SER A 290 -9.88 25.27 2.39
N VAL A 291 -9.30 24.08 2.34
CA VAL A 291 -8.61 23.54 1.16
C VAL A 291 -9.57 23.36 0.00
N LYS A 292 -10.76 22.79 0.22
CA LYS A 292 -11.75 22.60 -0.85
C LYS A 292 -12.15 23.92 -1.49
N ILE A 293 -12.43 24.94 -0.67
CA ILE A 293 -12.76 26.28 -1.13
C ILE A 293 -11.62 26.85 -1.99
N SER A 294 -10.38 26.72 -1.53
CA SER A 294 -9.20 27.21 -2.27
C SER A 294 -9.01 26.46 -3.60
N LEU A 295 -9.19 25.14 -3.64
CA LEU A 295 -9.13 24.36 -4.87
C LEU A 295 -10.22 24.76 -5.87
N LEU A 296 -11.46 24.97 -5.40
CA LEU A 296 -12.57 25.46 -6.24
C LEU A 296 -12.23 26.81 -6.85
N LYS A 297 -11.76 27.76 -6.04
CA LYS A 297 -11.33 29.08 -6.51
C LYS A 297 -10.20 28.97 -7.54
N ALA A 298 -9.22 28.09 -7.31
CA ALA A 298 -8.14 27.84 -8.26
C ALA A 298 -8.65 27.34 -9.61
N ILE A 299 -9.65 26.45 -9.62
CA ILE A 299 -10.33 26.03 -10.86
C ILE A 299 -11.02 27.23 -11.53
N GLY A 300 -11.68 28.11 -10.78
CA GLY A 300 -12.28 29.34 -11.34
C GLY A 300 -11.24 30.27 -11.99
N GLU A 301 -10.07 30.42 -11.37
CA GLU A 301 -8.99 31.31 -11.86
C GLU A 301 -8.21 30.70 -13.03
N LEU A 302 -7.90 29.42 -12.99
CA LEU A 302 -7.03 28.76 -13.98
C LEU A 302 -7.82 28.05 -15.08
N GLY A 303 -9.00 27.56 -14.74
CA GLY A 303 -9.83 26.69 -15.56
C GLY A 303 -10.53 27.37 -16.74
N THR A 304 -11.18 26.52 -17.51
CA THR A 304 -11.97 26.84 -18.70
C THR A 304 -13.34 26.18 -18.61
N GLU A 305 -14.20 26.36 -19.62
CA GLU A 305 -15.52 25.72 -19.69
C GLU A 305 -15.49 24.20 -19.46
N LYS A 306 -14.40 23.53 -19.85
CA LYS A 306 -14.20 22.08 -19.64
C LYS A 306 -14.25 21.67 -18.18
N ASN A 307 -13.91 22.58 -17.27
CA ASN A 307 -13.84 22.34 -15.83
C ASN A 307 -15.19 22.59 -15.12
N LEU A 308 -16.21 23.11 -15.83
CA LEU A 308 -17.53 23.41 -15.23
C LEU A 308 -18.19 22.15 -14.65
N ASN A 309 -18.04 21.00 -15.30
CA ASN A 309 -18.58 19.73 -14.81
C ASN A 309 -18.05 19.39 -13.41
N THR A 310 -16.76 19.61 -13.16
CA THR A 310 -16.15 19.41 -11.85
C THR A 310 -16.77 20.35 -10.81
N LEU A 311 -17.01 21.62 -11.16
CA LEU A 311 -17.61 22.61 -10.25
C LEU A 311 -19.08 22.33 -9.95
N PHE A 312 -19.86 21.86 -10.92
CA PHE A 312 -21.28 21.55 -10.73
C PHE A 312 -21.52 20.48 -9.67
N LEU A 313 -20.59 19.54 -9.49
CA LEU A 313 -20.67 18.53 -8.42
C LEU A 313 -20.72 19.15 -7.01
N PHE A 314 -20.23 20.38 -6.84
CA PHE A 314 -20.16 21.07 -5.55
C PHE A 314 -21.31 22.04 -5.29
N LEU A 315 -22.22 22.26 -6.26
CA LEU A 315 -23.39 23.12 -6.05
C LEU A 315 -24.40 22.53 -5.04
N HIS A 316 -24.40 21.21 -4.86
CA HIS A 316 -25.26 20.51 -3.92
C HIS A 316 -24.53 20.06 -2.65
N ASN A 317 -23.35 20.61 -2.36
CA ASN A 317 -22.61 20.26 -1.15
C ASN A 317 -23.36 20.70 0.11
N HIS A 318 -23.23 20.00 1.24
CA HIS A 318 -23.91 20.41 2.49
C HIS A 318 -23.37 21.73 3.07
N ASP A 319 -22.12 22.09 2.77
CA ASP A 319 -21.51 23.33 3.27
C ASP A 319 -21.78 24.51 2.32
N VAL A 320 -22.45 25.55 2.84
CA VAL A 320 -22.81 26.77 2.11
C VAL A 320 -21.59 27.51 1.57
N ASN A 321 -20.45 27.48 2.28
CA ASN A 321 -19.23 28.14 1.82
C ASN A 321 -18.63 27.43 0.60
N ILE A 322 -18.73 26.10 0.55
CA ILE A 322 -18.30 25.30 -0.60
C ILE A 322 -19.21 25.58 -1.80
N GLN A 323 -20.52 25.60 -1.60
CA GLN A 323 -21.49 25.95 -2.67
C GLN A 323 -21.19 27.34 -3.24
N LYS A 324 -20.99 28.33 -2.37
CA LYS A 324 -20.68 29.71 -2.78
C LYS A 324 -19.38 29.77 -3.58
N ALA A 325 -18.32 29.12 -3.11
CA ALA A 325 -17.04 29.07 -3.83
C ALA A 325 -17.17 28.40 -5.21
N ALA A 326 -17.96 27.33 -5.33
CA ALA A 326 -18.23 26.68 -6.61
C ALA A 326 -18.97 27.62 -7.58
N LEU A 327 -20.02 28.30 -7.10
CA LEU A 327 -20.79 29.25 -7.91
C LEU A 327 -19.96 30.46 -8.36
N GLU A 328 -19.15 31.02 -7.46
CA GLU A 328 -18.21 32.10 -7.79
C GLU A 328 -17.22 31.67 -8.88
N SER A 329 -16.71 30.44 -8.79
CA SER A 329 -15.76 29.88 -9.75
C SER A 329 -16.40 29.63 -11.11
N ILE A 330 -17.65 29.16 -11.14
CA ILE A 330 -18.46 29.01 -12.37
C ILE A 330 -18.67 30.37 -13.02
N ASN A 331 -19.08 31.38 -12.25
CA ASN A 331 -19.29 32.73 -12.77
C ASN A 331 -17.99 33.34 -13.33
N LYS A 332 -16.84 33.09 -12.70
CA LYS A 332 -15.54 33.52 -13.23
C LYS A 332 -15.21 32.87 -14.55
N ILE A 333 -15.46 31.57 -14.71
CA ILE A 333 -15.25 30.86 -15.97
C ILE A 333 -16.20 31.39 -17.05
N ALA A 334 -17.49 31.60 -16.73
CA ALA A 334 -18.49 32.07 -17.69
C ALA A 334 -18.26 33.52 -18.18
N LYS A 335 -17.47 34.31 -17.45
CA LYS A 335 -17.12 35.69 -17.83
C LYS A 335 -15.86 35.80 -18.69
N LYS A 336 -15.06 34.74 -18.77
CA LYS A 336 -13.87 34.66 -19.63
C LYS A 336 -14.28 34.27 -21.04
#